data_AF-A0AAF5PJN1-F1
#
_entry.id   AF-A0AAF5PJN1-F1
#
_cell.length_a   1.000
_cell.length_b   1.000
_cell.length_c   1.000
_cell.angle_alpha   90.00
_cell.angle_beta   90.00
_cell.angle_gamma   90.00
#
_symmetry.space_group_name_H-M   'P 1'
#
loop_
_entity.id
_entity.type
_entity.pdbx_description
1 polymer ?
#
loop_
_entity_poly.entity_id
_entity_poly.type
_entity_poly.pdbx_seq_one_letter_code
_entity_poly.pdbx_strand_id
1 'polypeptide(L)'
;MHFVKKVATTEEQKLKKEKEKTGKLKIYCKLRDRIFEKRMKGELDEEMLLLTASLLEKNPDIYTFWNIRRQVINLLSMKLSEESEEENTNRKDRIFRSELLLTEASLKSFFTTINSGYFQVFCIKANSKSYCAWFYRLWCFKQLSNPDIAEELAACEKFLKLDGRNFHCWDYRREIARFGSHSAEEELKFSDRLINANFSNYSSWHYRSSLLPSLFPDTEKQLIVDRQTLYNEYRKLENAFFTDPEDQSAWIFAEWLLLSDEKGKKYDIDSVHLLGLMFDFTPCKYNRIAVSYLSVTFDRAIKLTRISDFVVVKMKNGDQWTPFKNSEMVDNRTFRASNSYRFEIDDEIAECHLRPSLGEPYEIIDMEQGYVNFDQIYHIYHIKCKPVSEARRIIIEKLMDNCQELLNELKVEQKKEILKWPLLTYTFAILELEPIKMFSTILTNLEELATNVDPQRCEMYEEMVMNLRINEKLRQKIDNVQRIDILFRKVDGHFVGKMKLDNLGLKSIDHLKYLSSFITRLDLTGNKLTNLCIFEPFRRLTHLRLFNNPITSFKGISMLPQLDYLSVIEMAMNDLDIKDDFALKKIRMLEFEESGQSVKM
;
A
#
# COMPACT_ATOMS: atom_id res chain seq x y z
N MET A 1 -22.27 -9.78 11.94
CA MET A 1 -23.37 -9.12 12.69
C MET A 1 -23.03 -7.64 12.80
N HIS A 2 -23.79 -6.76 12.14
CA HIS A 2 -23.61 -5.30 12.23
C HIS A 2 -24.96 -4.63 12.51
N PHE A 3 -24.94 -3.48 13.19
CA PHE A 3 -26.11 -2.61 13.45
C PHE A 3 -27.28 -3.21 14.25
N VAL A 4 -27.07 -4.28 15.04
CA VAL A 4 -28.09 -4.74 15.99
C VAL A 4 -28.19 -3.74 17.15
N LYS A 5 -29.14 -2.79 17.05
CA LYS A 5 -29.42 -1.84 18.13
C LYS A 5 -29.77 -2.61 19.41
N LYS A 6 -28.99 -2.39 20.47
CA LYS A 6 -29.33 -2.88 21.80
C LYS A 6 -30.47 -2.02 22.33
N VAL A 7 -31.67 -2.59 22.40
CA VAL A 7 -32.86 -1.96 22.99
C VAL A 7 -33.04 -2.54 24.39
N ALA A 8 -33.30 -1.69 25.38
CA ALA A 8 -33.68 -2.15 26.71
C ALA A 8 -35.01 -2.91 26.60
N THR A 9 -34.96 -4.23 26.76
CA THR A 9 -36.13 -5.12 26.70
C THR A 9 -36.45 -5.63 28.09
N THR A 10 -37.72 -5.60 28.48
CA THR A 10 -38.19 -6.21 29.72
C THR A 10 -37.95 -7.73 29.70
N GLU A 11 -37.89 -8.37 30.88
CA GLU A 11 -37.73 -9.83 30.97
C GLU A 11 -38.82 -10.59 30.20
N GLU A 12 -40.06 -10.10 30.21
CA GLU A 12 -41.15 -10.67 29.43
C GLU A 12 -40.92 -10.59 27.91
N GLN A 13 -40.40 -9.45 27.42
CA GLN A 13 -40.05 -9.29 26.00
C GLN A 13 -38.85 -10.15 25.59
N LYS A 14 -37.88 -10.37 26.50
CA LYS A 14 -36.76 -11.28 26.27
C LYS A 14 -37.27 -12.72 26.12
N LEU A 15 -38.09 -13.19 27.06
CA LEU A 15 -38.68 -14.53 27.03
C LEU A 15 -39.53 -14.75 25.77
N LYS A 16 -40.31 -13.75 25.34
CA LYS A 16 -41.07 -13.80 24.08
C LYS A 16 -40.15 -13.93 22.85
N LYS A 17 -39.11 -13.09 22.77
CA LYS A 17 -38.11 -13.17 21.67
C LYS A 17 -37.35 -14.49 21.67
N GLU A 18 -37.02 -15.03 22.82
CA GLU A 18 -36.37 -16.35 22.95
C GLU A 18 -37.29 -17.46 22.48
N LYS A 19 -38.56 -17.45 22.88
CA LYS A 19 -39.56 -18.42 22.42
C LYS A 19 -39.73 -18.37 20.89
N GLU A 20 -39.80 -17.18 20.31
CA GLU A 20 -39.85 -16.98 18.85
C GLU A 20 -38.57 -17.47 18.14
N LYS A 21 -37.39 -17.15 18.69
CA LYS A 21 -36.10 -17.63 18.17
C LYS A 21 -35.99 -19.14 18.22
N THR A 22 -36.37 -19.77 19.34
CA THR A 22 -36.36 -21.23 19.49
C THR A 22 -37.32 -21.89 18.52
N GLY A 23 -38.51 -21.30 18.28
CA GLY A 23 -39.43 -21.77 17.24
C GLY A 23 -38.82 -21.73 15.84
N LYS A 24 -38.21 -20.59 15.46
CA LYS A 24 -37.51 -20.44 14.17
C LYS A 24 -36.31 -21.38 14.04
N LEU A 25 -35.54 -21.57 15.11
CA LEU A 25 -34.39 -22.47 15.14
C LEU A 25 -34.82 -23.92 14.94
N LYS A 26 -35.93 -24.36 15.55
CA LYS A 26 -36.48 -25.71 15.32
C LYS A 26 -36.84 -25.94 13.86
N ILE A 27 -37.48 -24.96 13.21
CA ILE A 27 -37.81 -25.02 11.78
C ILE A 27 -36.53 -25.09 10.93
N TYR A 28 -35.55 -24.22 11.23
CA TYR A 28 -34.25 -24.21 10.56
C TYR A 28 -33.54 -25.56 10.67
N CYS A 29 -33.41 -26.12 11.88
CA CYS A 29 -32.76 -27.41 12.11
C CYS A 29 -33.48 -28.53 11.36
N LYS A 30 -34.82 -28.58 11.42
CA LYS A 30 -35.60 -29.59 10.71
C LYS A 30 -35.36 -29.55 9.19
N LEU A 31 -35.38 -28.34 8.60
CA LEU A 31 -35.13 -28.17 7.17
C LEU A 31 -33.68 -28.51 6.79
N ARG A 32 -32.71 -28.04 7.60
CA ARG A 32 -31.28 -28.35 7.43
C ARG A 32 -31.04 -29.86 7.45
N ASP A 33 -31.57 -30.56 8.45
CA ASP A 33 -31.37 -31.98 8.65
C ASP A 33 -31.96 -32.77 7.49
N ARG A 34 -33.16 -32.39 7.03
CA ARG A 34 -33.78 -32.95 5.82
C ARG A 34 -32.91 -32.76 4.57
N ILE A 35 -32.32 -31.58 4.37
CA ILE A 35 -31.41 -31.31 3.24
C ILE A 35 -30.19 -32.24 3.30
N PHE A 36 -29.58 -32.40 4.48
CA PHE A 36 -28.42 -33.28 4.63
C PHE A 36 -28.77 -34.75 4.48
N GLU A 37 -29.91 -35.22 4.99
CA GLU A 37 -30.39 -36.58 4.79
C GLU A 37 -30.59 -36.90 3.31
N LYS A 38 -31.30 -36.03 2.56
CA LYS A 38 -31.46 -36.19 1.11
C LYS A 38 -30.11 -36.24 0.40
N ARG A 39 -29.18 -35.34 0.77
CA ARG A 39 -27.83 -35.31 0.21
C ARG A 39 -27.06 -36.59 0.47
N MET A 40 -27.11 -37.14 1.69
CA MET A 40 -26.45 -38.41 2.04
C MET A 40 -27.00 -39.59 1.24
N LYS A 41 -28.29 -39.56 0.89
CA LYS A 41 -28.94 -40.56 0.03
C LYS A 41 -28.67 -40.36 -1.47
N GLY A 42 -28.00 -39.28 -1.86
CA GLY A 42 -27.78 -38.93 -3.27
C GLY A 42 -29.01 -38.33 -3.98
N GLU A 43 -30.05 -37.96 -3.23
CA GLU A 43 -31.29 -37.37 -3.76
C GLU A 43 -31.05 -35.88 -4.10
N LEU A 44 -30.50 -35.62 -5.30
CA LEU A 44 -30.23 -34.28 -5.81
C LEU A 44 -31.30 -33.85 -6.83
N ASP A 45 -32.47 -33.48 -6.32
CA ASP A 45 -33.70 -33.20 -7.07
C ASP A 45 -34.21 -31.75 -6.91
N GLU A 46 -35.30 -31.39 -7.60
CA GLU A 46 -35.88 -30.04 -7.51
C GLU A 46 -36.36 -29.69 -6.08
N GLU A 47 -36.75 -30.67 -5.28
CA GLU A 47 -37.11 -30.45 -3.88
C GLU A 47 -35.93 -29.90 -3.07
N MET A 48 -34.69 -30.34 -3.35
CA MET A 48 -33.48 -29.77 -2.74
C MET A 48 -33.33 -28.28 -3.05
N LEU A 49 -33.74 -27.82 -4.25
CA LEU A 49 -33.76 -26.39 -4.57
C LEU A 49 -34.81 -25.65 -3.74
N LEU A 50 -36.01 -26.20 -3.55
CA LEU A 50 -37.01 -25.56 -2.69
C LEU A 50 -36.57 -25.46 -1.23
N LEU A 51 -36.02 -26.56 -0.68
CA LEU A 51 -35.57 -26.61 0.71
C LEU A 51 -34.42 -25.63 0.96
N THR A 52 -33.40 -25.63 0.10
CA THR A 52 -32.26 -24.71 0.25
C THR A 52 -32.66 -23.24 0.05
N ALA A 53 -33.57 -22.95 -0.87
CA ALA A 53 -34.10 -21.59 -1.09
C ALA A 53 -34.71 -21.01 0.19
N SER A 54 -35.54 -21.80 0.88
CA SER A 54 -36.20 -21.36 2.12
C SER A 54 -35.23 -20.96 3.24
N LEU A 55 -34.06 -21.60 3.30
CA LEU A 55 -33.02 -21.28 4.28
C LEU A 55 -32.15 -20.10 3.83
N LEU A 56 -31.80 -20.06 2.55
CA LEU A 56 -30.96 -19.01 1.97
C LEU A 56 -31.67 -17.64 1.94
N GLU A 57 -32.99 -17.61 1.78
CA GLU A 57 -33.78 -16.37 1.91
C GLU A 57 -33.57 -15.71 3.28
N LYS A 58 -33.42 -16.51 4.34
CA LYS A 58 -33.23 -16.00 5.71
C LYS A 58 -31.76 -15.79 6.06
N ASN A 59 -30.87 -16.61 5.51
CA ASN A 59 -29.43 -16.49 5.70
C ASN A 59 -28.67 -16.90 4.43
N PRO A 60 -28.37 -15.94 3.55
CA PRO A 60 -27.66 -16.21 2.30
C PRO A 60 -26.16 -16.47 2.50
N ASP A 61 -25.63 -16.37 3.72
CA ASP A 61 -24.19 -16.57 3.98
C ASP A 61 -23.80 -18.05 4.18
N ILE A 62 -24.79 -18.96 4.15
CA ILE A 62 -24.54 -20.39 4.29
C ILE A 62 -24.08 -20.97 2.95
N TYR A 63 -22.77 -20.88 2.69
CA TYR A 63 -22.14 -21.34 1.46
C TYR A 63 -22.44 -22.81 1.11
N THR A 64 -22.63 -23.68 2.10
CA THR A 64 -22.94 -25.10 1.87
C THR A 64 -24.23 -25.29 1.08
N PHE A 65 -25.27 -24.49 1.34
CA PHE A 65 -26.53 -24.61 0.62
C PHE A 65 -26.41 -24.12 -0.83
N TRP A 66 -25.64 -23.05 -1.08
CA TRP A 66 -25.30 -22.64 -2.44
C TRP A 66 -24.53 -23.72 -3.21
N ASN A 67 -23.59 -24.41 -2.55
CA ASN A 67 -22.84 -25.51 -3.16
C ASN A 67 -23.77 -26.69 -3.52
N ILE A 68 -24.70 -27.04 -2.62
CA ILE A 68 -25.71 -28.07 -2.89
C ILE A 68 -26.58 -27.67 -4.08
N ARG A 69 -27.05 -26.42 -4.15
CA ARG A 69 -27.81 -25.92 -5.30
C ARG A 69 -27.05 -26.09 -6.61
N ARG A 70 -25.76 -25.68 -6.66
CA ARG A 70 -24.92 -25.85 -7.86
C ARG A 70 -24.83 -27.32 -8.28
N GLN A 71 -24.68 -28.24 -7.33
CA GLN A 71 -24.65 -29.69 -7.62
C GLN A 71 -25.96 -30.16 -8.25
N VAL A 72 -27.10 -29.78 -7.65
CA VAL A 72 -28.43 -30.14 -8.17
C VAL A 72 -28.65 -29.57 -9.57
N ILE A 73 -28.38 -28.29 -9.79
CA ILE A 73 -28.58 -27.63 -11.09
C ILE A 73 -27.70 -28.23 -12.16
N ASN A 74 -26.42 -28.50 -11.87
CA ASN A 74 -25.55 -29.15 -12.84
C ASN A 74 -26.08 -30.52 -13.26
N LEU A 75 -26.61 -31.31 -12.31
CA LEU A 75 -27.22 -32.61 -12.62
C LEU A 75 -28.50 -32.47 -13.45
N LEU A 76 -29.37 -31.51 -13.12
CA LEU A 76 -30.58 -31.23 -13.91
C LEU A 76 -30.22 -30.79 -15.34
N SER A 77 -29.23 -29.91 -15.48
CA SER A 77 -28.72 -29.45 -16.78
C SER A 77 -28.07 -30.57 -17.58
N MET A 78 -27.35 -31.51 -16.94
CA MET A 78 -26.79 -32.70 -17.60
C MET A 78 -27.87 -33.60 -18.17
N LYS A 79 -28.93 -33.89 -17.40
CA LYS A 79 -30.07 -34.71 -17.85
C LYS A 79 -30.78 -34.10 -19.06
N LEU A 80 -30.85 -32.77 -19.14
CA LEU A 80 -31.38 -32.02 -20.29
C LEU A 80 -30.42 -31.96 -21.49
N SER A 81 -29.30 -32.69 -21.51
CA SER A 81 -28.37 -32.70 -22.65
C SER A 81 -28.56 -33.92 -23.57
N GLU A 82 -29.49 -34.82 -23.23
CA GLU A 82 -29.72 -36.09 -23.93
C GLU A 82 -30.84 -36.01 -25.00
N GLU A 83 -31.48 -34.85 -25.18
CA GLU A 83 -32.54 -34.59 -26.18
C GLU A 83 -32.07 -33.55 -27.26
N SER A 84 -32.93 -33.11 -28.19
CA SER A 84 -32.56 -32.20 -29.30
C SER A 84 -31.92 -30.86 -28.84
N GLU A 85 -30.94 -30.35 -29.61
CA GLU A 85 -30.00 -29.29 -29.17
C GLU A 85 -30.64 -27.93 -28.84
N GLU A 86 -31.62 -27.46 -29.61
CA GLU A 86 -32.17 -26.10 -29.48
C GLU A 86 -33.21 -25.97 -28.35
N GLU A 87 -34.10 -26.96 -28.20
CA GLU A 87 -35.11 -26.96 -27.14
C GLU A 87 -34.46 -27.16 -25.76
N ASN A 88 -33.38 -27.94 -25.71
CA ASN A 88 -32.58 -28.15 -24.50
C ASN A 88 -31.84 -26.90 -24.04
N THR A 89 -31.30 -26.13 -24.98
CA THR A 89 -30.64 -24.86 -24.67
C THR A 89 -31.62 -23.89 -23.99
N ASN A 90 -32.83 -23.75 -24.54
CA ASN A 90 -33.88 -22.92 -23.95
C ASN A 90 -34.34 -23.42 -22.57
N ARG A 91 -34.45 -24.74 -22.36
CA ARG A 91 -34.82 -25.33 -21.06
C ARG A 91 -33.73 -25.10 -20.01
N LYS A 92 -32.45 -25.26 -20.36
CA LYS A 92 -31.30 -24.97 -19.47
C LYS A 92 -31.26 -23.50 -19.07
N ASP A 93 -31.39 -22.60 -20.05
CA ASP A 93 -31.43 -21.16 -19.81
C ASP A 93 -32.57 -20.78 -18.85
N ARG A 94 -33.74 -21.45 -18.92
CA ARG A 94 -34.85 -21.23 -17.97
C ARG A 94 -34.48 -21.58 -16.54
N ILE A 95 -33.72 -22.65 -16.31
CA ILE A 95 -33.22 -23.03 -14.97
C ILE A 95 -32.28 -21.95 -14.43
N PHE A 96 -31.32 -21.50 -15.23
CA PHE A 96 -30.40 -20.45 -14.77
C PHE A 96 -31.09 -19.10 -14.57
N ARG A 97 -32.06 -18.74 -15.43
CA ARG A 97 -32.88 -17.54 -15.23
C ARG A 97 -33.71 -17.62 -13.94
N SER A 98 -34.32 -18.75 -13.62
CA SER A 98 -35.07 -18.88 -12.35
C SER A 98 -34.17 -18.76 -11.12
N GLU A 99 -32.92 -19.23 -11.20
CA GLU A 99 -31.92 -19.06 -10.14
C GLU A 99 -31.37 -17.63 -10.06
N LEU A 100 -31.26 -16.93 -11.19
CA LEU A 100 -31.00 -15.50 -11.19
C LEU A 100 -32.12 -14.74 -10.49
N LEU A 101 -33.40 -15.12 -10.68
CA LEU A 101 -34.53 -14.55 -9.93
C LEU A 101 -34.42 -14.81 -8.42
N LEU A 102 -33.93 -15.98 -7.99
CA LEU A 102 -33.68 -16.30 -6.58
C LEU A 102 -32.61 -15.39 -5.93
N THR A 103 -31.68 -14.89 -6.75
CA THR A 103 -30.68 -13.90 -6.32
C THR A 103 -31.11 -12.47 -6.61
N GLU A 104 -32.15 -12.27 -7.42
CA GLU A 104 -32.59 -10.95 -7.87
C GLU A 104 -33.20 -10.16 -6.71
N ALA A 105 -33.00 -8.84 -6.75
CA ALA A 105 -33.58 -7.90 -5.79
C ALA A 105 -34.59 -6.93 -6.42
N SER A 106 -35.12 -7.23 -7.60
CA SER A 106 -35.93 -6.24 -8.31
C SER A 106 -37.34 -6.17 -7.72
N LEU A 107 -37.68 -4.97 -7.26
CA LEU A 107 -39.03 -4.46 -7.03
C LEU A 107 -39.87 -4.58 -8.32
N LYS A 108 -40.45 -5.76 -8.59
CA LYS A 108 -41.69 -5.85 -9.36
C LYS A 108 -42.84 -6.18 -8.40
N SER A 109 -43.42 -5.13 -7.84
CA SER A 109 -44.82 -5.13 -7.39
C SER A 109 -45.75 -5.01 -8.61
N PHE A 110 -45.59 -5.85 -9.63
CA PHE A 110 -46.53 -5.88 -10.75
C PHE A 110 -46.95 -7.31 -11.04
N PHE A 111 -48.22 -7.55 -10.75
CA PHE A 111 -49.05 -8.68 -11.10
C PHE A 111 -48.61 -9.43 -12.37
N THR A 112 -48.30 -10.72 -12.21
CA THR A 112 -48.87 -11.76 -13.06
C THR A 112 -48.86 -13.09 -12.29
N THR A 113 -50.05 -13.49 -11.85
CA THR A 113 -50.36 -14.89 -11.56
C THR A 113 -50.07 -15.69 -12.82
N ILE A 114 -48.99 -16.47 -12.82
CA ILE A 114 -48.86 -17.60 -13.71
C ILE A 114 -48.83 -18.84 -12.83
N ASN A 115 -49.78 -19.74 -13.06
CA ASN A 115 -49.96 -21.02 -12.39
C ASN A 115 -48.79 -21.98 -12.64
N SER A 116 -47.60 -21.68 -12.12
CA SER A 116 -46.50 -22.63 -12.04
C SER A 116 -45.59 -22.25 -10.87
N GLY A 117 -45.41 -23.17 -9.91
CA GLY A 117 -44.85 -22.92 -8.58
C GLY A 117 -43.38 -22.50 -8.51
N TYR A 118 -43.06 -21.27 -8.92
CA TYR A 118 -41.76 -20.64 -8.68
C TYR A 118 -41.86 -19.66 -7.50
N PHE A 119 -41.16 -19.97 -6.40
CA PHE A 119 -41.03 -19.10 -5.24
C PHE A 119 -40.08 -17.93 -5.55
N GLN A 120 -40.59 -16.70 -5.45
CA GLN A 120 -39.80 -15.47 -5.55
C GLN A 120 -39.00 -15.26 -4.25
N VAL A 121 -37.67 -15.31 -4.34
CA VAL A 121 -36.75 -15.22 -3.19
C VAL A 121 -35.75 -14.08 -3.45
N PHE A 122 -35.54 -13.21 -2.45
CA PHE A 122 -34.74 -11.99 -2.59
C PHE A 122 -33.44 -12.06 -1.76
N CYS A 123 -32.54 -13.01 -2.02
CA CYS A 123 -31.35 -13.26 -1.19
C CYS A 123 -30.42 -12.03 -1.04
N ILE A 124 -30.19 -11.27 -2.12
CA ILE A 124 -29.38 -10.04 -2.07
C ILE A 124 -30.12 -8.92 -1.33
N LYS A 125 -31.45 -8.93 -1.27
CA LYS A 125 -32.20 -7.98 -0.43
C LYS A 125 -32.09 -8.32 1.05
N ALA A 126 -32.05 -9.60 1.40
CA ALA A 126 -31.89 -10.06 2.78
C ALA A 126 -30.49 -9.70 3.34
N ASN A 127 -29.44 -9.88 2.52
CA ASN A 127 -28.10 -9.37 2.82
C ASN A 127 -27.38 -8.97 1.52
N SER A 128 -27.35 -7.67 1.22
CA SER A 128 -26.71 -7.12 0.01
C SER A 128 -25.19 -7.23 0.03
N LYS A 129 -24.62 -7.68 1.15
CA LYS A 129 -23.18 -7.86 1.37
C LYS A 129 -22.80 -9.35 1.54
N SER A 130 -23.65 -10.25 1.07
CA SER A 130 -23.36 -11.68 1.07
C SER A 130 -22.44 -12.06 -0.09
N TYR A 131 -21.20 -12.45 0.20
CA TYR A 131 -20.26 -12.98 -0.80
C TYR A 131 -20.86 -14.15 -1.58
N CYS A 132 -21.56 -15.04 -0.89
CA CYS A 132 -22.08 -16.26 -1.49
C CYS A 132 -23.19 -15.98 -2.50
N ALA A 133 -24.09 -15.04 -2.18
CA ALA A 133 -25.17 -14.63 -3.08
C ALA A 133 -24.64 -14.00 -4.37
N TRP A 134 -23.70 -13.05 -4.27
CA TRP A 134 -23.09 -12.41 -5.44
C TRP A 134 -22.28 -13.38 -6.30
N PHE A 135 -21.50 -14.26 -5.67
CA PHE A 135 -20.76 -15.31 -6.38
C PHE A 135 -21.71 -16.25 -7.13
N TYR A 136 -22.78 -16.69 -6.47
CA TYR A 136 -23.76 -17.60 -7.07
C TYR A 136 -24.50 -16.94 -8.23
N ARG A 137 -24.90 -15.67 -8.10
CA ARG A 137 -25.50 -14.89 -9.20
C ARG A 137 -24.57 -14.84 -10.42
N LEU A 138 -23.30 -14.51 -10.21
CA LEU A 138 -22.30 -14.47 -11.30
C LEU A 138 -22.10 -15.83 -11.94
N TRP A 139 -22.09 -16.90 -11.13
CA TRP A 139 -22.01 -18.25 -11.65
C TRP A 139 -23.20 -18.59 -12.54
N CYS A 140 -24.44 -18.34 -12.11
CA CYS A 140 -25.66 -18.56 -12.90
C CYS A 140 -25.65 -17.74 -14.19
N PHE A 141 -25.29 -16.44 -14.11
CA PHE A 141 -25.21 -15.56 -15.26
C PHE A 141 -24.27 -16.11 -16.34
N LYS A 142 -23.08 -16.58 -15.94
CA LYS A 142 -22.08 -17.16 -16.85
C LYS A 142 -22.51 -18.49 -17.49
N GLN A 143 -23.58 -19.14 -17.02
CA GLN A 143 -24.11 -20.36 -17.65
C GLN A 143 -25.19 -20.09 -18.71
N LEU A 144 -25.70 -18.86 -18.81
CA LEU A 144 -26.72 -18.52 -19.81
C LEU A 144 -26.12 -18.50 -21.21
N SER A 145 -26.88 -19.04 -22.16
CA SER A 145 -26.49 -19.08 -23.57
C SER A 145 -26.59 -17.69 -24.21
N ASN A 146 -27.62 -16.93 -23.84
CA ASN A 146 -27.79 -15.53 -24.24
C ASN A 146 -28.21 -14.68 -23.01
N PRO A 147 -27.24 -14.23 -22.19
CA PRO A 147 -27.52 -13.38 -21.03
C PRO A 147 -27.86 -11.94 -21.43
N ASP A 148 -28.86 -11.34 -20.76
CA ASP A 148 -29.17 -9.92 -20.92
C ASP A 148 -28.21 -9.08 -20.06
N ILE A 149 -27.11 -8.64 -20.68
CA ILE A 149 -26.08 -7.82 -20.03
C ILE A 149 -26.66 -6.46 -19.61
N ALA A 150 -27.52 -5.85 -20.44
CA ALA A 150 -28.08 -4.54 -20.17
C ALA A 150 -28.99 -4.56 -18.94
N GLU A 151 -29.80 -5.61 -18.80
CA GLU A 151 -30.62 -5.83 -17.62
C GLU A 151 -29.78 -5.99 -16.35
N GLU A 152 -28.69 -6.78 -16.39
CA GLU A 152 -27.81 -6.97 -15.23
C GLU A 152 -27.07 -5.69 -14.84
N LEU A 153 -26.58 -4.89 -15.80
CA LEU A 153 -25.95 -3.60 -15.52
C LEU A 153 -26.96 -2.59 -14.96
N ALA A 154 -28.20 -2.59 -15.45
CA ALA A 154 -29.28 -1.78 -14.90
C ALA A 154 -29.64 -2.23 -13.46
N ALA A 155 -29.60 -3.52 -13.18
CA ALA A 155 -29.78 -4.05 -11.82
C ALA A 155 -28.64 -3.57 -10.89
N CYS A 156 -27.38 -3.63 -11.34
CA CYS A 156 -26.25 -3.09 -10.60
C CYS A 156 -26.44 -1.61 -10.26
N GLU A 157 -26.86 -0.79 -11.24
CA GLU A 157 -27.11 0.64 -11.00
C GLU A 157 -28.18 0.85 -9.92
N LYS A 158 -29.26 0.06 -9.91
CA LYS A 158 -30.28 0.13 -8.86
C LYS A 158 -29.71 -0.19 -7.47
N PHE A 159 -28.86 -1.21 -7.36
CA PHE A 159 -28.20 -1.55 -6.09
C PHE A 159 -27.25 -0.45 -5.63
N LEU A 160 -26.49 0.14 -6.54
CA LEU A 160 -25.56 1.23 -6.23
C LEU A 160 -26.27 2.53 -5.90
N LYS A 161 -27.51 2.75 -6.38
CA LYS A 161 -28.37 3.84 -5.90
C LYS A 161 -28.80 3.65 -4.44
N LEU A 162 -28.95 2.41 -3.98
CA LEU A 162 -29.31 2.10 -2.59
C LEU A 162 -28.11 2.14 -1.65
N ASP A 163 -26.98 1.56 -2.07
CA ASP A 163 -25.70 1.60 -1.35
C ASP A 163 -24.56 1.77 -2.36
N GLY A 164 -24.19 3.02 -2.63
CA GLY A 164 -23.11 3.36 -3.57
C GLY A 164 -21.74 2.87 -3.14
N ARG A 165 -21.59 2.41 -1.88
CA ARG A 165 -20.35 1.86 -1.32
C ARG A 165 -20.35 0.33 -1.27
N ASN A 166 -21.36 -0.32 -1.85
CA ASN A 166 -21.41 -1.78 -1.91
C ASN A 166 -20.37 -2.32 -2.90
N PHE A 167 -19.17 -2.62 -2.39
CA PHE A 167 -18.08 -3.14 -3.22
C PHE A 167 -18.44 -4.46 -3.92
N HIS A 168 -19.29 -5.32 -3.34
CA HIS A 168 -19.71 -6.55 -4.02
C HIS A 168 -20.48 -6.26 -5.30
N CYS A 169 -21.34 -5.24 -5.29
CA CYS A 169 -22.09 -4.82 -6.47
C CYS A 169 -21.16 -4.16 -7.50
N TRP A 170 -20.18 -3.37 -7.06
CA TRP A 170 -19.16 -2.81 -7.95
C TRP A 170 -18.33 -3.90 -8.61
N ASP A 171 -17.87 -4.90 -7.85
CA ASP A 171 -17.10 -6.04 -8.36
C ASP A 171 -17.92 -6.87 -9.35
N TYR A 172 -19.19 -7.15 -9.02
CA TYR A 172 -20.11 -7.83 -9.91
C TYR A 172 -20.34 -7.02 -11.20
N ARG A 173 -20.58 -5.71 -11.10
CA ARG A 173 -20.73 -4.84 -12.28
C ARG A 173 -19.51 -4.91 -13.19
N ARG A 174 -18.28 -4.84 -12.64
CA ARG A 174 -17.05 -4.95 -13.44
C ARG A 174 -16.95 -6.28 -14.18
N GLU A 175 -17.34 -7.38 -13.55
CA GLU A 175 -17.39 -8.69 -14.21
C GLU A 175 -18.45 -8.77 -15.32
N ILE A 176 -19.64 -8.18 -15.11
CA ILE A 176 -20.70 -8.14 -16.14
C ILE A 176 -20.31 -7.24 -17.31
N ALA A 177 -19.76 -6.05 -17.04
CA ALA A 177 -19.25 -5.14 -18.06
C ALA A 177 -18.15 -5.80 -18.90
N ARG A 178 -17.20 -6.48 -18.25
CA ARG A 178 -16.15 -7.25 -18.91
C ARG A 178 -16.70 -8.40 -19.76
N PHE A 179 -17.69 -9.13 -19.24
CA PHE A 179 -18.33 -10.22 -19.99
C PHE A 179 -19.05 -9.70 -21.24
N GLY A 180 -19.74 -8.57 -21.11
CA GLY A 180 -20.45 -7.93 -22.21
C GLY A 180 -19.61 -7.00 -23.07
N SER A 181 -18.28 -7.07 -22.97
CA SER A 181 -17.35 -6.23 -23.73
C SER A 181 -17.67 -4.73 -23.70
N HIS A 182 -18.23 -4.23 -22.59
CA HIS A 182 -18.48 -2.81 -22.41
C HIS A 182 -17.17 -2.05 -22.42
N SER A 183 -17.18 -0.89 -23.08
CA SER A 183 -15.97 -0.10 -23.23
C SER A 183 -15.61 0.59 -21.91
N ALA A 184 -14.32 0.86 -21.68
CA ALA A 184 -13.90 1.60 -20.50
C ALA A 184 -14.49 3.03 -20.49
N GLU A 185 -14.77 3.62 -21.66
CA GLU A 185 -15.45 4.90 -21.80
C GLU A 185 -16.91 4.86 -21.33
N GLU A 186 -17.63 3.76 -21.56
CA GLU A 186 -19.00 3.58 -21.08
C GLU A 186 -19.04 3.49 -19.55
N GLU A 187 -18.09 2.76 -18.97
CA GLU A 187 -17.96 2.65 -17.51
C GLU A 187 -17.44 3.95 -16.88
N LEU A 188 -16.62 4.73 -17.59
CA LEU A 188 -16.23 6.07 -17.15
C LEU A 188 -17.45 7.00 -17.12
N LYS A 189 -18.28 7.01 -18.17
CA LYS A 189 -19.55 7.76 -18.17
C LYS A 189 -20.49 7.32 -17.06
N PHE A 190 -20.55 6.02 -16.75
CA PHE A 190 -21.31 5.52 -15.62
C PHE A 190 -20.83 6.10 -14.29
N SER A 191 -19.52 6.11 -14.06
CA SER A 191 -18.94 6.70 -12.85
C SER A 191 -19.22 8.21 -12.73
N ASP A 192 -19.21 8.96 -13.85
CA ASP A 192 -19.58 10.38 -13.88
C ASP A 192 -21.02 10.59 -13.44
N ARG A 193 -21.96 9.76 -13.91
CA ARG A 193 -23.37 9.83 -13.47
C ARG A 193 -23.49 9.64 -11.97
N LEU A 194 -22.73 8.72 -11.38
CA LEU A 194 -22.79 8.45 -9.95
C LEU A 194 -22.16 9.56 -9.11
N ILE A 195 -21.07 10.18 -9.57
CA ILE A 195 -20.46 11.33 -8.89
C ILE A 195 -21.37 12.55 -8.97
N ASN A 196 -21.93 12.84 -10.13
CA ASN A 196 -22.87 13.96 -10.30
C ASN A 196 -24.13 13.79 -9.45
N ALA A 197 -24.55 12.55 -9.16
CA ALA A 197 -25.66 12.27 -8.25
C ALA A 197 -25.24 12.34 -6.77
N ASN A 198 -24.00 11.99 -6.44
CA ASN A 198 -23.46 12.02 -5.09
C ASN A 198 -21.92 12.08 -5.13
N PHE A 199 -21.35 13.26 -4.87
CA PHE A 199 -19.91 13.48 -4.89
C PHE A 199 -19.17 12.63 -3.83
N SER A 200 -19.83 12.28 -2.73
CA SER A 200 -19.27 11.45 -1.65
C SER A 200 -19.18 9.95 -1.98
N ASN A 201 -19.38 9.57 -3.24
CA ASN A 201 -19.25 8.19 -3.69
C ASN A 201 -17.78 7.82 -3.96
N TYR A 202 -17.04 7.49 -2.90
CA TYR A 202 -15.66 7.00 -2.98
C TYR A 202 -15.47 5.87 -4.00
N SER A 203 -16.39 4.90 -4.04
CA SER A 203 -16.26 3.77 -4.96
C SER A 203 -16.33 4.20 -6.43
N SER A 204 -17.06 5.27 -6.74
CA SER A 204 -17.08 5.83 -8.10
C SER A 204 -15.75 6.50 -8.44
N TRP A 205 -15.21 7.35 -7.56
CA TRP A 205 -13.89 7.96 -7.73
C TRP A 205 -12.77 6.93 -7.86
N HIS A 206 -12.80 5.88 -7.04
CA HIS A 206 -11.86 4.77 -7.14
C HIS A 206 -12.00 4.02 -8.47
N TYR A 207 -13.22 3.80 -8.95
CA TYR A 207 -13.40 3.15 -10.24
C TYR A 207 -12.86 4.03 -11.37
N ARG A 208 -13.08 5.34 -11.32
CA ARG A 208 -12.46 6.31 -12.24
C ARG A 208 -10.94 6.21 -12.26
N SER A 209 -10.30 6.19 -11.09
CA SER A 209 -8.84 6.12 -11.01
C SER A 209 -8.27 4.86 -11.66
N SER A 210 -9.06 3.77 -11.75
CA SER A 210 -8.68 2.54 -12.44
C SER A 210 -8.89 2.58 -13.97
N LEU A 211 -9.85 3.36 -14.45
CA LEU A 211 -10.21 3.45 -15.87
C LEU A 211 -9.36 4.48 -16.61
N LEU A 212 -9.16 5.65 -16.00
CA LEU A 212 -8.52 6.81 -16.60
C LEU A 212 -7.12 6.52 -17.20
N PRO A 213 -6.19 5.82 -16.52
CA PRO A 213 -4.86 5.55 -17.08
C PRO A 213 -4.88 4.68 -18.34
N SER A 214 -5.88 3.80 -18.48
CA SER A 214 -6.01 2.94 -19.66
C SER A 214 -6.64 3.65 -20.86
N LEU A 215 -7.51 4.63 -20.59
CA LEU A 215 -8.23 5.39 -21.61
C LEU A 215 -7.43 6.56 -22.15
N PHE A 216 -6.67 7.20 -21.26
CA PHE A 216 -6.01 8.47 -21.49
C PHE A 216 -4.55 8.40 -21.05
N PRO A 217 -3.75 7.44 -21.54
CA PRO A 217 -2.35 7.32 -21.15
C PRO A 217 -1.56 8.56 -21.59
N ASP A 218 -0.58 8.97 -20.79
CA ASP A 218 0.36 9.99 -21.23
C ASP A 218 1.37 9.38 -22.21
N THR A 219 1.40 9.88 -23.44
CA THR A 219 2.33 9.38 -24.47
C THR A 219 3.79 9.61 -24.10
N GLU A 220 4.07 10.64 -23.29
CA GLU A 220 5.43 10.96 -22.82
C GLU A 220 5.82 10.21 -21.55
N LYS A 221 4.88 9.47 -20.94
CA LYS A 221 5.08 8.70 -19.70
C LYS A 221 5.55 9.53 -18.50
N GLN A 222 5.13 10.79 -18.44
CA GLN A 222 5.46 11.73 -17.36
C GLN A 222 4.32 11.86 -16.34
N LEU A 223 3.07 11.69 -16.78
CA LEU A 223 1.86 11.86 -15.99
C LEU A 223 1.05 10.56 -15.94
N ILE A 224 0.23 10.38 -14.91
CA ILE A 224 -0.65 9.19 -14.80
C ILE A 224 -1.73 9.13 -15.90
N VAL A 225 -2.07 10.29 -16.45
CA VAL A 225 -2.97 10.46 -17.61
C VAL A 225 -2.50 11.64 -18.44
N ASP A 226 -2.98 11.72 -19.68
CA ASP A 226 -2.72 12.86 -20.55
C ASP A 226 -3.10 14.20 -19.89
N ARG A 227 -2.41 15.26 -20.32
CA ARG A 227 -2.55 16.61 -19.76
C ARG A 227 -4.00 17.12 -19.76
N GLN A 228 -4.74 16.89 -20.83
CA GLN A 228 -6.09 17.42 -20.99
C GLN A 228 -7.06 16.71 -20.02
N THR A 229 -6.90 15.40 -19.88
CA THR A 229 -7.64 14.58 -18.93
C THR A 229 -7.34 14.97 -17.49
N LEU A 230 -6.05 15.15 -17.15
CA LEU A 230 -5.64 15.61 -15.82
C LEU A 230 -6.32 16.93 -15.45
N TYR A 231 -6.26 17.92 -16.35
CA TYR A 231 -6.89 19.22 -16.16
C TYR A 231 -8.42 19.13 -15.97
N ASN A 232 -9.09 18.29 -16.76
CA ASN A 232 -10.53 18.09 -16.65
C ASN A 232 -10.94 17.46 -15.30
N GLU A 233 -10.16 16.51 -14.79
CA GLU A 233 -10.44 15.87 -13.50
C GLU A 233 -10.20 16.83 -12.33
N TYR A 234 -9.17 17.67 -12.36
CA TYR A 234 -8.98 18.72 -11.35
C TYR A 234 -10.10 19.77 -11.34
N ARG A 235 -10.62 20.16 -12.51
CA ARG A 235 -11.80 21.04 -12.59
C ARG A 235 -13.04 20.38 -11.98
N LYS A 236 -13.18 19.07 -12.10
CA LYS A 236 -14.29 18.33 -11.47
C LYS A 236 -14.16 18.32 -9.95
N LEU A 237 -12.94 18.18 -9.45
CA LEU A 237 -12.62 18.23 -8.03
C LEU A 237 -12.88 19.60 -7.41
N GLU A 238 -12.57 20.69 -8.11
CA GLU A 238 -12.88 22.06 -7.69
C GLU A 238 -14.35 22.19 -7.28
N ASN A 239 -15.29 21.76 -8.13
CA ASN A 239 -16.72 21.78 -7.80
C ASN A 239 -17.05 20.92 -6.57
N ALA A 240 -16.42 19.75 -6.43
CA ALA A 240 -16.67 18.86 -5.31
C ALA A 240 -16.19 19.46 -3.97
N PHE A 241 -15.01 20.08 -3.94
CA PHE A 241 -14.45 20.69 -2.73
C PHE A 241 -15.31 21.81 -2.17
N PHE A 242 -15.83 22.69 -3.02
CA PHE A 242 -16.66 23.81 -2.57
C PHE A 242 -18.12 23.40 -2.30
N THR A 243 -18.59 22.29 -2.86
CA THR A 243 -19.95 21.79 -2.60
C THR A 243 -20.04 21.00 -1.30
N ASP A 244 -19.07 20.12 -1.03
CA ASP A 244 -19.03 19.29 0.18
C ASP A 244 -17.58 19.10 0.66
N PRO A 245 -16.98 20.11 1.30
CA PRO A 245 -15.59 20.09 1.72
C PRO A 245 -15.29 19.02 2.80
N GLU A 246 -16.31 18.47 3.47
CA GLU A 246 -16.15 17.40 4.45
C GLU A 246 -15.94 16.03 3.80
N ASP A 247 -16.43 15.84 2.58
CA ASP A 247 -16.31 14.57 1.88
C ASP A 247 -14.85 14.27 1.51
N GLN A 248 -14.30 13.27 2.18
CA GLN A 248 -12.94 12.78 1.95
C GLN A 248 -12.73 12.18 0.55
N SER A 249 -13.79 11.79 -0.16
CA SER A 249 -13.66 11.01 -1.40
C SER A 249 -13.00 11.82 -2.50
N ALA A 250 -13.44 13.06 -2.70
CA ALA A 250 -12.83 13.99 -3.64
C ALA A 250 -11.37 14.30 -3.25
N TRP A 251 -11.10 14.54 -1.96
CA TRP A 251 -9.74 14.85 -1.48
C TRP A 251 -8.76 13.69 -1.69
N ILE A 252 -9.18 12.45 -1.45
CA ILE A 252 -8.35 11.26 -1.70
C ILE A 252 -8.09 11.09 -3.20
N PHE A 253 -9.08 11.37 -4.06
CA PHE A 253 -8.88 11.33 -5.51
C PHE A 253 -7.94 12.44 -5.99
N ALA A 254 -8.01 13.62 -5.39
CA ALA A 254 -7.09 14.73 -5.65
C ALA A 254 -5.66 14.39 -5.22
N GLU A 255 -5.49 13.79 -4.04
CA GLU A 255 -4.20 13.27 -3.58
C GLU A 255 -3.64 12.24 -4.56
N TRP A 256 -4.49 11.33 -5.07
CA TRP A 256 -4.07 10.39 -6.11
C TRP A 256 -3.59 11.09 -7.38
N LEU A 257 -4.33 12.08 -7.90
CA LEU A 257 -3.92 12.87 -9.07
C LEU A 257 -2.65 13.70 -8.83
N LEU A 258 -2.41 14.12 -7.58
CA LEU A 258 -1.29 14.96 -7.19
C LEU A 258 -0.01 14.16 -6.99
N LEU A 259 -0.10 13.03 -6.29
CA LEU A 259 1.06 12.24 -5.83
C LEU A 259 1.40 11.04 -6.73
N SER A 260 0.51 10.66 -7.64
CA SER A 260 0.80 9.54 -8.55
C SER A 260 1.65 10.00 -9.72
N ASP A 261 2.93 9.63 -9.68
CA ASP A 261 3.78 9.61 -10.86
C ASP A 261 3.57 8.29 -11.62
N GLU A 262 3.75 8.29 -12.94
CA GLU A 262 3.59 7.10 -13.80
C GLU A 262 4.60 5.96 -13.46
N LYS A 263 5.50 6.17 -12.48
CA LYS A 263 6.51 5.22 -11.98
C LYS A 263 5.89 4.02 -11.26
N GLY A 264 5.19 3.18 -12.01
CA GLY A 264 4.92 1.78 -11.75
C GLY A 264 4.21 1.45 -10.45
N LYS A 265 3.81 0.19 -10.30
CA LYS A 265 3.38 -0.34 -9.00
C LYS A 265 4.53 -0.16 -8.00
N LYS A 266 4.23 -0.01 -6.70
CA LYS A 266 5.23 0.11 -5.62
C LYS A 266 6.34 -0.96 -5.64
N TYR A 267 6.13 -2.07 -6.35
CA TYR A 267 7.04 -3.22 -6.50
C TYR A 267 7.51 -3.47 -7.94
N ASP A 268 7.32 -2.51 -8.84
CA ASP A 268 7.80 -2.64 -10.21
C ASP A 268 9.32 -2.48 -10.25
N ILE A 269 10.01 -3.57 -10.59
CA ILE A 269 11.47 -3.62 -10.64
C ILE A 269 12.02 -2.69 -11.72
N ASP A 270 11.25 -2.42 -12.78
CA ASP A 270 11.66 -1.52 -13.86
C ASP A 270 11.75 -0.05 -13.38
N SER A 271 11.17 0.25 -12.21
CA SER A 271 11.20 1.58 -11.58
C SER A 271 12.25 1.71 -10.46
N VAL A 272 13.10 0.70 -10.26
CA VAL A 272 14.14 0.68 -9.23
C VAL A 272 15.41 1.33 -9.75
N HIS A 273 15.98 2.22 -8.94
CA HIS A 273 17.27 2.85 -9.20
C HIS A 273 18.27 2.45 -8.12
N LEU A 274 19.46 2.07 -8.56
CA LEU A 274 20.61 1.93 -7.68
C LEU A 274 21.08 3.33 -7.29
N LEU A 275 21.16 3.57 -5.98
CA LEU A 275 21.56 4.84 -5.38
C LEU A 275 23.06 4.88 -5.07
N GLY A 276 23.63 3.77 -4.62
CA GLY A 276 25.06 3.69 -4.31
C GLY A 276 25.65 2.29 -4.41
N LEU A 277 26.92 2.23 -4.80
CA LEU A 277 27.78 1.03 -4.79
C LEU A 277 29.11 1.38 -4.12
N MET A 278 29.41 0.74 -2.98
CA MET A 278 30.55 1.07 -2.14
C MET A 278 31.42 -0.15 -1.89
N PHE A 279 32.73 0.05 -1.91
CA PHE A 279 33.73 -0.98 -1.63
C PHE A 279 34.48 -0.61 -0.34
N ASP A 280 34.49 -1.54 0.62
CA ASP A 280 35.38 -1.46 1.78
C ASP A 280 36.58 -2.36 1.54
N PHE A 281 37.76 -1.86 1.90
CA PHE A 281 39.01 -2.55 1.65
C PHE A 281 39.73 -2.87 2.96
N THR A 282 40.41 -4.01 3.00
CA THR A 282 41.33 -4.37 4.09
C THR A 282 42.73 -4.64 3.56
N PRO A 283 43.77 -4.33 4.34
CA PRO A 283 45.13 -4.75 4.03
C PRO A 283 45.22 -6.28 4.06
N CYS A 284 45.57 -6.89 2.94
CA CYS A 284 45.85 -8.33 2.85
C CYS A 284 47.33 -8.59 3.15
N LYS A 285 47.68 -9.86 3.41
CA LYS A 285 49.08 -10.30 3.50
C LYS A 285 49.79 -9.87 2.21
N TYR A 286 51.02 -9.35 2.33
CA TYR A 286 51.86 -8.85 1.21
C TYR A 286 51.57 -7.44 0.68
N ASN A 287 51.12 -6.48 1.50
CA ASN A 287 50.92 -5.07 1.11
C ASN A 287 49.92 -4.86 -0.05
N ARG A 288 49.03 -5.82 -0.31
CA ARG A 288 47.93 -5.67 -1.27
C ARG A 288 46.68 -5.20 -0.54
N ILE A 289 46.00 -4.21 -1.10
CA ILE A 289 44.68 -3.77 -0.63
C ILE A 289 43.66 -4.58 -1.44
N ALA A 290 42.78 -5.32 -0.76
CA ALA A 290 41.73 -6.10 -1.41
C ALA A 290 40.36 -5.63 -0.92
N VAL A 291 39.36 -5.69 -1.80
CA VAL A 291 37.97 -5.46 -1.43
C VAL A 291 37.55 -6.58 -0.48
N SER A 292 37.09 -6.21 0.71
CA SER A 292 36.57 -7.15 1.71
C SER A 292 35.06 -7.11 1.76
N TYR A 293 34.45 -5.95 1.47
CA TYR A 293 33.01 -5.83 1.42
C TYR A 293 32.50 -4.99 0.26
N LEU A 294 31.35 -5.39 -0.25
CA LEU A 294 30.56 -4.68 -1.24
C LEU A 294 29.23 -4.26 -0.64
N SER A 295 28.90 -2.97 -0.66
CA SER A 295 27.60 -2.47 -0.20
C SER A 295 26.82 -1.83 -1.34
N VAL A 296 25.52 -2.12 -1.42
CA VAL A 296 24.60 -1.58 -2.43
C VAL A 296 23.39 -0.95 -1.75
N THR A 297 22.91 0.17 -2.28
CA THR A 297 21.68 0.83 -1.83
C THR A 297 20.78 1.17 -3.02
N PHE A 298 19.47 1.02 -2.85
CA PHE A 298 18.42 1.22 -3.83
C PHE A 298 17.34 2.17 -3.30
N ASP A 299 16.67 2.88 -4.20
CA ASP A 299 15.53 3.76 -3.89
C ASP A 299 14.26 2.99 -3.47
N ARG A 300 14.23 1.68 -3.74
CA ARG A 300 13.15 0.76 -3.37
C ARG A 300 13.72 -0.51 -2.79
N ALA A 301 12.95 -1.13 -1.90
CA ALA A 301 13.33 -2.42 -1.34
C ALA A 301 13.26 -3.49 -2.44
N ILE A 302 14.39 -4.13 -2.74
CA ILE A 302 14.46 -5.25 -3.69
C ILE A 302 14.79 -6.54 -2.98
N LYS A 303 14.49 -7.70 -3.57
CA LYS A 303 14.92 -9.00 -3.02
C LYS A 303 16.38 -9.26 -3.37
N LEU A 304 17.07 -10.01 -2.51
CA LEU A 304 18.47 -10.43 -2.70
C LEU A 304 18.71 -11.06 -4.09
N THR A 305 17.76 -11.88 -4.57
CA THR A 305 17.81 -12.56 -5.86
C THR A 305 17.83 -11.63 -7.08
N ARG A 306 17.49 -10.36 -6.91
CA ARG A 306 17.42 -9.36 -7.99
C ARG A 306 18.66 -8.47 -8.04
N ILE A 307 19.62 -8.61 -7.11
CA ILE A 307 20.81 -7.75 -7.07
C ILE A 307 21.71 -7.96 -8.29
N SER A 308 21.79 -9.20 -8.78
CA SER A 308 22.50 -9.53 -10.02
C SER A 308 21.89 -8.89 -11.27
N ASP A 309 20.67 -8.34 -11.16
CA ASP A 309 20.11 -7.54 -12.25
C ASP A 309 20.71 -6.14 -12.29
N PHE A 310 21.45 -5.67 -11.28
CA PHE A 310 22.02 -4.32 -11.27
C PHE A 310 23.54 -4.34 -11.15
N VAL A 311 24.10 -5.37 -10.51
CA VAL A 311 25.53 -5.47 -10.21
C VAL A 311 26.05 -6.86 -10.57
N VAL A 312 27.08 -6.90 -11.40
CA VAL A 312 27.78 -8.12 -11.81
C VAL A 312 29.26 -7.97 -11.43
N VAL A 313 29.77 -8.90 -10.62
CA VAL A 313 31.15 -8.87 -10.14
C VAL A 313 31.88 -10.09 -10.70
N LYS A 314 33.00 -9.84 -11.39
CA LYS A 314 33.91 -10.88 -11.88
C LYS A 314 35.10 -10.98 -10.93
N MET A 315 35.40 -12.19 -10.50
CA MET A 315 36.53 -12.49 -9.61
C MET A 315 37.78 -12.79 -10.44
N LYS A 316 38.98 -12.60 -9.86
CA LYS A 316 40.25 -12.90 -10.55
C LYS A 316 40.47 -14.39 -10.85
N ASN A 317 39.83 -15.27 -10.09
CA ASN A 317 39.85 -16.71 -10.33
C ASN A 317 39.00 -17.13 -11.56
N GLY A 318 38.30 -16.19 -12.21
CA GLY A 318 37.45 -16.43 -13.38
C GLY A 318 35.97 -16.62 -13.04
N ASP A 319 35.62 -16.80 -11.76
CA ASP A 319 34.24 -16.98 -11.33
C ASP A 319 33.47 -15.66 -11.35
N GLN A 320 32.15 -15.76 -11.54
CA GLN A 320 31.23 -14.67 -11.27
C GLN A 320 30.76 -14.76 -9.81
N TRP A 321 30.91 -13.67 -9.07
CA TRP A 321 30.39 -13.58 -7.71
C TRP A 321 28.85 -13.57 -7.73
N THR A 322 28.27 -14.23 -6.72
CA THR A 322 26.81 -14.25 -6.54
C THR A 322 26.48 -13.87 -5.10
N PRO A 323 25.37 -13.14 -4.87
CA PRO A 323 24.99 -12.70 -3.53
C PRO A 323 24.70 -13.83 -2.51
N PHE A 324 24.57 -15.08 -2.98
CA PHE A 324 24.15 -16.23 -2.18
C PHE A 324 25.29 -17.01 -1.53
N LYS A 325 26.53 -16.90 -2.02
CA LYS A 325 27.59 -17.83 -1.62
C LYS A 325 28.08 -17.61 -0.18
N ASN A 326 28.11 -16.38 0.34
CA ASN A 326 28.70 -16.08 1.67
C ASN A 326 28.04 -14.95 2.48
N SER A 327 26.78 -14.59 2.23
CA SER A 327 26.19 -13.52 3.05
C SER A 327 25.83 -14.03 4.45
N GLU A 328 26.05 -13.21 5.49
CA GLU A 328 25.45 -13.36 6.83
C GLU A 328 23.89 -13.47 6.81
N MET A 329 23.27 -13.48 5.62
CA MET A 329 21.82 -13.54 5.40
C MET A 329 21.27 -14.94 5.11
N VAL A 330 22.07 -16.03 5.22
CA VAL A 330 21.57 -17.41 5.01
C VAL A 330 20.51 -17.84 6.06
N ASP A 331 20.34 -17.08 7.14
CA ASP A 331 19.33 -17.36 8.19
C ASP A 331 17.96 -16.76 7.84
N ASN A 332 17.00 -17.57 7.33
CA ASN A 332 15.53 -17.38 7.15
C ASN A 332 14.95 -16.01 6.67
N ARG A 333 15.77 -14.97 6.52
CA ARG A 333 15.47 -13.59 6.11
C ARG A 333 15.78 -13.35 4.63
N THR A 334 16.30 -14.34 3.92
CA THR A 334 16.52 -14.37 2.45
C THR A 334 15.29 -13.97 1.62
N PHE A 335 14.09 -13.97 2.22
CA PHE A 335 12.84 -13.57 1.56
C PHE A 335 12.45 -12.10 1.73
N ARG A 336 13.07 -11.34 2.65
CA ARG A 336 12.70 -9.94 2.89
C ARG A 336 13.47 -9.01 1.95
N ALA A 337 12.73 -8.13 1.29
CA ALA A 337 13.31 -7.07 0.48
C ALA A 337 13.91 -5.98 1.37
N SER A 338 15.06 -5.44 0.97
CA SER A 338 15.74 -4.34 1.66
C SER A 338 16.17 -3.28 0.65
N ASN A 339 16.25 -2.03 1.11
CA ASN A 339 16.86 -0.94 0.34
C ASN A 339 18.38 -1.03 0.32
N SER A 340 19.00 -1.73 1.26
CA SER A 340 20.45 -1.77 1.41
C SER A 340 20.96 -3.16 1.72
N TYR A 341 22.06 -3.55 1.10
CA TYR A 341 22.73 -4.81 1.33
C TYR A 341 24.24 -4.60 1.48
N ARG A 342 24.88 -5.52 2.22
CA ARG A 342 26.33 -5.60 2.37
C ARG A 342 26.76 -7.05 2.23
N PHE A 343 27.81 -7.29 1.46
CA PHE A 343 28.34 -8.59 1.12
C PHE A 343 29.80 -8.67 1.50
N GLU A 344 30.20 -9.77 2.14
CA GLU A 344 31.60 -10.14 2.26
C GLU A 344 32.11 -10.69 0.93
N ILE A 345 33.37 -10.38 0.62
CA ILE A 345 34.04 -10.76 -0.59
C ILE A 345 35.25 -11.62 -0.21
N ASP A 346 35.18 -12.91 -0.54
CA ASP A 346 36.16 -13.92 -0.12
C ASP A 346 37.43 -13.99 -0.99
N ASP A 347 37.44 -13.32 -2.15
CA ASP A 347 38.53 -13.39 -3.14
C ASP A 347 38.74 -12.04 -3.84
N GLU A 348 39.78 -11.87 -4.64
CA GLU A 348 40.07 -10.61 -5.32
C GLU A 348 39.10 -10.35 -6.49
N ILE A 349 38.47 -9.16 -6.50
CA ILE A 349 37.64 -8.70 -7.61
C ILE A 349 38.54 -8.31 -8.80
N ALA A 350 38.20 -8.81 -9.99
CA ALA A 350 38.83 -8.40 -11.25
C ALA A 350 38.11 -7.19 -11.85
N GLU A 351 36.78 -7.26 -11.97
CA GLU A 351 35.95 -6.20 -12.56
C GLU A 351 34.60 -6.15 -11.84
N CYS A 352 34.05 -4.95 -11.67
CA CYS A 352 32.67 -4.76 -11.25
C CYS A 352 31.90 -3.99 -12.32
N HIS A 353 30.78 -4.55 -12.74
CA HIS A 353 29.87 -4.01 -13.74
C HIS A 353 28.58 -3.59 -13.03
N LEU A 354 28.08 -2.41 -13.34
CA LEU A 354 26.88 -1.84 -12.73
C LEU A 354 25.99 -1.22 -13.81
N ARG A 355 24.67 -1.32 -13.64
CA ARG A 355 23.73 -0.44 -14.33
C ARG A 355 22.85 0.30 -13.32
N PRO A 356 22.60 1.61 -13.49
CA PRO A 356 21.80 2.39 -12.53
C PRO A 356 20.32 1.98 -12.46
N SER A 357 19.74 1.55 -13.59
CA SER A 357 18.36 1.08 -13.72
C SER A 357 18.26 -0.06 -14.74
N LEU A 358 17.14 -0.79 -14.79
CA LEU A 358 17.00 -1.92 -15.73
C LEU A 358 16.97 -1.48 -17.20
N GLY A 359 16.60 -0.23 -17.47
CA GLY A 359 16.61 0.35 -18.82
C GLY A 359 17.97 0.85 -19.29
N GLU A 360 18.96 0.90 -18.41
CA GLU A 360 20.31 1.39 -18.70
C GLU A 360 21.31 0.25 -18.95
N PRO A 361 22.36 0.47 -19.76
CA PRO A 361 23.39 -0.53 -20.01
C PRO A 361 24.29 -0.72 -18.79
N TYR A 362 25.01 -1.85 -18.76
CA TYR A 362 26.08 -2.07 -17.79
C TYR A 362 27.33 -1.26 -18.14
N GLU A 363 27.96 -0.70 -17.12
CA GLU A 363 29.21 0.02 -17.19
C GLU A 363 30.21 -0.54 -16.17
N ILE A 364 31.51 -0.49 -16.51
CA ILE A 364 32.57 -0.91 -15.61
C ILE A 364 32.85 0.21 -14.62
N ILE A 365 32.83 -0.10 -13.33
CA ILE A 365 33.03 0.85 -12.25
C ILE A 365 34.46 0.74 -11.70
N ASP A 366 35.10 1.89 -11.52
CA ASP A 366 36.32 1.98 -10.72
C ASP A 366 35.96 1.74 -9.24
N MET A 367 36.52 0.69 -8.65
CA MET A 367 36.22 0.25 -7.29
C MET A 367 36.69 1.25 -6.22
N GLU A 368 37.74 2.01 -6.48
CA GLU A 368 38.14 3.13 -5.60
C GLU A 368 37.15 4.29 -5.75
N GLN A 369 36.55 4.44 -6.93
CA GLN A 369 35.53 5.45 -7.16
C GLN A 369 34.17 5.10 -6.56
N GLY A 370 33.77 3.83 -6.63
CA GLY A 370 32.41 3.40 -6.33
C GLY A 370 31.39 4.06 -7.28
N TYR A 371 30.12 4.04 -6.88
CA TYR A 371 29.04 4.71 -7.61
C TYR A 371 28.11 5.47 -6.67
N VAL A 372 27.69 6.66 -7.09
CA VAL A 372 26.71 7.51 -6.40
C VAL A 372 25.74 8.09 -7.42
N ASN A 373 24.45 7.82 -7.26
CA ASN A 373 23.40 8.46 -8.05
C ASN A 373 22.99 9.79 -7.40
N PHE A 374 23.79 10.84 -7.62
CA PHE A 374 23.56 12.16 -7.03
C PHE A 374 22.17 12.71 -7.35
N ASP A 375 21.69 12.52 -8.58
CA ASP A 375 20.40 13.06 -9.03
C ASP A 375 19.23 12.47 -8.25
N GLN A 376 19.13 11.13 -8.19
CA GLN A 376 18.07 10.46 -7.43
C GLN A 376 18.16 10.79 -5.93
N ILE A 377 19.36 10.77 -5.35
CA ILE A 377 19.55 11.10 -3.93
C ILE A 377 19.12 12.55 -3.64
N TYR A 378 19.54 13.51 -4.47
CA TYR A 378 19.20 14.91 -4.26
C TYR A 378 17.71 15.19 -4.40
N HIS A 379 17.01 14.44 -5.25
CA HIS A 379 15.55 14.51 -5.34
C HIS A 379 14.86 13.88 -4.12
N ILE A 380 15.31 12.73 -3.64
CA ILE A 380 14.75 12.08 -2.42
C ILE A 380 14.83 13.00 -1.19
N TYR A 381 15.96 13.71 -1.02
CA TYR A 381 16.19 14.56 0.15
C TYR A 381 15.86 16.04 -0.08
N HIS A 382 15.18 16.39 -1.18
CA HIS A 382 14.87 17.77 -1.55
C HIS A 382 16.09 18.71 -1.46
N ILE A 383 17.26 18.22 -1.92
CA ILE A 383 18.44 19.05 -2.17
C ILE A 383 18.23 19.82 -3.47
N LYS A 384 17.65 19.12 -4.47
CA LYS A 384 17.10 19.68 -5.71
C LYS A 384 15.64 19.29 -5.82
N CYS A 385 14.76 20.24 -6.14
CA CYS A 385 13.36 19.93 -6.43
C CYS A 385 13.29 19.07 -7.71
N LYS A 386 12.38 18.09 -7.74
CA LYS A 386 12.06 17.38 -8.97
C LYS A 386 11.50 18.38 -9.99
N PRO A 387 11.88 18.29 -11.27
CA PRO A 387 11.26 19.12 -12.29
C PRO A 387 9.78 18.74 -12.42
N VAL A 388 8.92 19.75 -12.40
CA VAL A 388 7.47 19.61 -12.65
C VAL A 388 7.19 20.24 -14.00
N SER A 389 6.52 19.51 -14.89
CA SER A 389 6.14 20.04 -16.20
C SER A 389 5.24 21.28 -16.05
N GLU A 390 5.32 22.22 -16.98
CA GLU A 390 4.52 23.46 -16.92
C GLU A 390 3.01 23.17 -16.82
N ALA A 391 2.57 22.13 -17.52
CA ALA A 391 1.21 21.62 -17.46
C ALA A 391 0.78 21.25 -16.03
N ARG A 392 1.61 20.45 -15.35
CA ARG A 392 1.34 19.97 -13.99
C ARG A 392 1.47 21.11 -12.97
N ARG A 393 2.44 22.02 -13.16
CA ARG A 393 2.60 23.24 -12.36
C ARG A 393 1.31 24.06 -12.31
N ILE A 394 0.76 24.44 -13.47
CA ILE A 394 -0.46 25.26 -13.56
C ILE A 394 -1.62 24.62 -12.79
N ILE A 395 -1.74 23.30 -12.87
CA ILE A 395 -2.80 22.54 -12.21
C ILE A 395 -2.60 22.51 -10.70
N ILE A 396 -1.38 22.25 -10.23
CA ILE A 396 -1.05 22.25 -8.79
C ILE A 396 -1.23 23.65 -8.20
N GLU A 397 -0.80 24.70 -8.90
CA GLU A 397 -1.01 26.10 -8.50
C GLU A 397 -2.50 26.42 -8.37
N LYS A 398 -3.33 25.99 -9.33
CA LYS A 398 -4.79 26.16 -9.22
C LYS A 398 -5.38 25.40 -8.04
N LEU A 399 -4.92 24.17 -7.78
CA LEU A 399 -5.34 23.40 -6.60
C LEU A 399 -4.95 24.12 -5.30
N MET A 400 -3.75 24.70 -5.26
CA MET A 400 -3.28 25.50 -4.14
C MET A 400 -4.15 26.72 -3.89
N ASP A 401 -4.50 27.46 -4.94
CA ASP A 401 -5.39 28.63 -4.86
C ASP A 401 -6.76 28.24 -4.31
N ASN A 402 -7.37 27.18 -4.85
CA ASN A 402 -8.66 26.67 -4.37
C ASN A 402 -8.61 26.26 -2.90
N CYS A 403 -7.54 25.56 -2.48
CA CYS A 403 -7.38 25.19 -1.07
C CYS A 403 -7.23 26.43 -0.19
N GLN A 404 -6.49 27.44 -0.64
CA GLN A 404 -6.25 28.66 0.12
C GLN A 404 -7.53 29.49 0.28
N GLU A 405 -8.33 29.61 -0.78
CA GLU A 405 -9.64 30.26 -0.76
C GLU A 405 -10.57 29.54 0.23
N LEU A 406 -10.72 28.22 0.09
CA LEU A 406 -11.57 27.43 0.98
C LEU A 406 -11.09 27.49 2.45
N LEU A 407 -9.77 27.46 2.71
CA LEU A 407 -9.23 27.62 4.06
C LEU A 407 -9.59 28.98 4.66
N ASN A 408 -9.60 30.04 3.86
CA ASN A 408 -9.97 31.37 4.32
C ASN A 408 -11.46 31.43 4.67
N GLU A 409 -12.33 30.89 3.81
CA GLU A 409 -13.78 30.81 4.06
C GLU A 409 -14.09 29.99 5.33
N LEU A 410 -13.56 28.78 5.44
CA LEU A 410 -13.80 27.90 6.58
C LEU A 410 -13.30 28.46 7.92
N LYS A 411 -12.21 29.24 7.88
CA LYS A 411 -11.72 29.97 9.07
C LYS A 411 -12.70 31.04 9.53
N VAL A 412 -13.31 31.78 8.59
CA VAL A 412 -14.36 32.78 8.89
C VAL A 412 -15.59 32.09 9.47
N GLU A 413 -15.97 30.94 8.93
CA GLU A 413 -17.11 30.14 9.40
C GLU A 413 -16.87 29.38 10.71
N GLN A 414 -15.63 29.36 11.22
CA GLN A 414 -15.20 28.65 12.44
C GLN A 414 -15.40 27.12 12.39
N LYS A 415 -15.42 26.52 11.19
CA LYS A 415 -15.60 25.08 10.97
C LYS A 415 -14.27 24.32 11.00
N LYS A 416 -13.67 24.20 12.19
CA LYS A 416 -12.31 23.66 12.35
C LYS A 416 -12.18 22.19 11.93
N GLU A 417 -13.25 21.41 12.09
CA GLU A 417 -13.33 19.99 11.75
C GLU A 417 -13.14 19.69 10.25
N ILE A 418 -13.40 20.69 9.40
CA ILE A 418 -13.33 20.57 7.93
C ILE A 418 -11.94 20.95 7.41
N LEU A 419 -11.20 21.79 8.14
CA LEU A 419 -9.91 22.35 7.70
C LEU A 419 -8.86 21.29 7.34
N LYS A 420 -8.98 20.07 7.89
CA LYS A 420 -7.99 19.00 7.76
C LYS A 420 -7.65 18.68 6.30
N TRP A 421 -8.65 18.55 5.44
CA TRP A 421 -8.46 18.11 4.06
C TRP A 421 -7.84 19.20 3.18
N PRO A 422 -8.39 20.42 3.10
CA PRO A 422 -7.76 21.47 2.31
C PRO A 422 -6.38 21.86 2.84
N LEU A 423 -6.15 21.84 4.17
CA LEU A 423 -4.83 22.13 4.73
C LEU A 423 -3.79 21.04 4.37
N LEU A 424 -4.19 19.76 4.45
CA LEU A 424 -3.33 18.65 4.06
C LEU A 424 -3.04 18.66 2.55
N THR A 425 -4.07 18.81 1.71
CA THR A 425 -3.91 18.87 0.25
C THR A 425 -3.06 20.06 -0.19
N TYR A 426 -3.25 21.24 0.41
CA TYR A 426 -2.39 22.40 0.18
C TYR A 426 -0.93 22.11 0.56
N THR A 427 -0.72 21.44 1.69
CA THR A 427 0.63 21.05 2.16
C THR A 427 1.30 20.07 1.21
N PHE A 428 0.57 19.07 0.69
CA PHE A 428 1.08 18.16 -0.33
C PHE A 428 1.38 18.88 -1.65
N ALA A 429 0.54 19.83 -2.06
CA ALA A 429 0.75 20.60 -3.27
C ALA A 429 2.05 21.44 -3.19
N ILE A 430 2.31 22.05 -2.03
CA ILE A 430 3.59 22.73 -1.78
C ILE A 430 4.76 21.76 -1.82
N LEU A 431 4.62 20.57 -1.22
CA LEU A 431 5.68 19.56 -1.20
C LEU A 431 6.08 19.10 -2.61
N GLU A 432 5.11 19.01 -3.52
CA GLU A 432 5.35 18.68 -4.93
C GLU A 432 5.98 19.84 -5.71
N LEU A 433 5.55 21.08 -5.47
CA LEU A 433 5.94 22.22 -6.32
C LEU A 433 7.14 23.00 -5.80
N GLU A 434 7.14 23.41 -4.53
CA GLU A 434 8.13 24.32 -3.95
C GLU A 434 8.56 23.92 -2.52
N PRO A 435 8.97 22.66 -2.25
CA PRO A 435 9.23 22.15 -0.90
C PRO A 435 10.37 22.88 -0.16
N ILE A 436 11.32 23.45 -0.92
CA ILE A 436 12.46 24.19 -0.35
C ILE A 436 12.07 25.64 -0.03
N LYS A 437 11.40 26.32 -0.95
CA LYS A 437 11.07 27.75 -0.85
C LYS A 437 9.98 28.00 0.20
N MET A 438 9.00 27.10 0.28
CA MET A 438 7.87 27.20 1.21
C MET A 438 7.99 26.27 2.42
N PHE A 439 9.22 25.87 2.77
CA PHE A 439 9.50 24.94 3.86
C PHE A 439 8.86 25.33 5.20
N SER A 440 8.96 26.62 5.58
CA SER A 440 8.36 27.14 6.82
C SER A 440 6.84 26.98 6.84
N THR A 441 6.17 27.24 5.71
CA THR A 441 4.72 27.05 5.56
C THR A 441 4.34 25.58 5.71
N ILE A 442 5.11 24.66 5.12
CA ILE A 442 4.87 23.22 5.27
C ILE A 442 4.95 22.81 6.74
N LEU A 443 6.00 23.21 7.46
CA LEU A 443 6.14 22.87 8.87
C LEU A 443 4.99 23.44 9.71
N THR A 444 4.63 24.70 9.48
CA THR A 444 3.51 25.36 10.17
C THR A 444 2.20 24.60 9.95
N ASN A 445 1.91 24.21 8.70
CA ASN A 445 0.69 23.47 8.39
C ASN A 445 0.66 22.09 9.04
N LEU A 446 1.77 21.35 9.00
CA LEU A 446 1.86 20.02 9.62
C LEU A 446 1.75 20.09 11.14
N GLU A 447 2.33 21.12 11.78
CA GLU A 447 2.21 21.34 13.22
C GLU A 447 0.76 21.73 13.61
N GLU A 448 0.08 22.54 12.80
CA GLU A 448 -1.33 22.89 12.99
C GLU A 448 -2.25 21.65 12.82
N LEU A 449 -1.97 20.82 11.81
CA LEU A 449 -2.64 19.53 11.59
C LEU A 449 -2.45 18.62 12.81
N ALA A 450 -1.22 18.48 13.30
CA ALA A 450 -0.90 17.61 14.43
C ALA A 450 -1.53 18.07 15.75
N THR A 451 -1.59 19.39 15.98
CA THR A 451 -1.94 19.93 17.31
C THR A 451 -3.42 20.27 17.42
N ASN A 452 -3.98 20.94 16.40
CA ASN A 452 -5.23 21.67 16.54
C ASN A 452 -6.33 21.13 15.62
N VAL A 453 -5.99 20.70 14.40
CA VAL A 453 -6.97 20.34 13.37
C VAL A 453 -7.26 18.84 13.32
N ASP A 454 -6.24 18.00 13.49
CA ASP A 454 -6.37 16.54 13.34
C ASP A 454 -5.44 15.76 14.30
N PRO A 455 -5.61 15.92 15.63
CA PRO A 455 -4.73 15.33 16.63
C PRO A 455 -4.75 13.79 16.65
N GLN A 456 -5.76 13.15 16.05
CA GLN A 456 -5.81 11.69 15.96
C GLN A 456 -4.75 11.10 15.03
N ARG A 457 -4.18 11.90 14.10
CA ARG A 457 -3.10 11.50 13.18
C ARG A 457 -1.81 12.27 13.45
N CYS A 458 -1.64 12.86 14.64
CA CYS A 458 -0.48 13.68 14.98
C CYS A 458 0.86 12.97 14.72
N GLU A 459 0.96 11.67 15.02
CA GLU A 459 2.20 10.89 14.81
C GLU A 459 2.62 10.86 13.33
N MET A 460 1.67 10.78 12.39
CA MET A 460 1.94 10.81 10.95
C MET A 460 2.52 12.17 10.53
N TYR A 461 1.91 13.27 11.00
CA TYR A 461 2.37 14.62 10.69
C TYR A 461 3.72 14.94 11.35
N GLU A 462 3.92 14.52 12.59
CA GLU A 462 5.21 14.64 13.30
C GLU A 462 6.32 13.88 12.57
N GLU A 463 6.04 12.67 12.07
CA GLU A 463 7.01 11.91 11.28
C GLU A 463 7.38 12.64 9.97
N MET A 464 6.39 13.19 9.26
CA MET A 464 6.64 14.03 8.08
C MET A 464 7.53 15.24 8.43
N VAL A 465 7.24 15.94 9.53
CA VAL A 465 8.04 17.07 10.02
C VAL A 465 9.48 16.64 10.30
N MET A 466 9.68 15.50 10.97
CA MET A 466 11.03 14.97 11.25
C MET A 466 11.80 14.68 9.96
N ASN A 467 11.17 14.05 8.97
CA ASN A 467 11.79 13.76 7.67
C ASN A 467 12.17 15.06 6.93
N LEU A 468 11.31 16.07 6.99
CA LEU A 468 11.57 17.38 6.40
C LEU A 468 12.71 18.13 7.10
N ARG A 469 12.83 18.03 8.42
CA ARG A 469 13.96 18.58 9.19
C ARG A 469 15.29 17.91 8.85
N ILE A 470 15.29 16.59 8.58
CA ILE A 470 16.47 15.90 8.03
C ILE A 470 16.87 16.53 6.70
N ASN A 471 15.92 16.68 5.76
CA ASN A 471 16.18 17.29 4.44
C ASN A 471 16.77 18.70 4.56
N GLU A 472 16.23 19.53 5.47
CA GLU A 472 16.77 20.86 5.76
C GLU A 472 18.21 20.80 6.29
N LYS A 473 18.48 19.95 7.29
CA LYS A 473 19.82 19.78 7.87
C LYS A 473 20.83 19.32 6.81
N LEU A 474 20.42 18.46 5.89
CA LEU A 474 21.24 17.98 4.77
C LEU A 474 21.56 19.07 3.73
N ARG A 475 20.65 20.04 3.53
CA ARG A 475 20.88 21.21 2.65
C ARG A 475 21.83 22.24 3.25
N GLN A 476 21.91 22.35 4.58
CA GLN A 476 22.76 23.33 5.25
C GLN A 476 24.22 23.20 4.79
N LYS A 477 24.90 24.33 4.64
CA LYS A 477 26.30 24.34 4.24
C LYS A 477 27.24 24.27 5.44
N ILE A 478 28.31 23.49 5.31
CA ILE A 478 29.48 23.46 6.20
C ILE A 478 30.68 23.75 5.32
N ASP A 479 31.42 24.82 5.63
CA ASP A 479 32.57 25.27 4.82
C ASP A 479 32.22 25.43 3.33
N ASN A 480 31.09 26.10 3.04
CA ASN A 480 30.51 26.34 1.71
C ASN A 480 30.02 25.11 0.91
N VAL A 481 30.10 23.91 1.47
CA VAL A 481 29.62 22.67 0.83
C VAL A 481 28.36 22.17 1.52
N GLN A 482 27.38 21.63 0.80
CA GLN A 482 26.17 21.11 1.44
C GLN A 482 26.53 19.93 2.36
N ARG A 483 25.87 19.82 3.50
CA ARG A 483 26.17 18.80 4.51
C ARG A 483 26.07 17.39 3.92
N ILE A 484 25.12 17.15 3.03
CA ILE A 484 24.98 15.85 2.34
C ILE A 484 26.24 15.47 1.54
N ASP A 485 26.93 16.44 0.92
CA ASP A 485 28.08 16.18 0.07
C ASP A 485 29.29 15.67 0.86
N ILE A 486 29.32 15.93 2.17
CA ILE A 486 30.35 15.42 3.08
C ILE A 486 30.31 13.89 3.14
N LEU A 487 29.15 13.27 2.91
CA LEU A 487 29.00 11.81 2.86
C LEU A 487 29.82 11.18 1.74
N PHE A 488 29.96 11.90 0.62
CA PHE A 488 30.59 11.40 -0.59
C PHE A 488 32.08 11.75 -0.66
N ARG A 489 32.61 12.45 0.35
CA ARG A 489 34.04 12.75 0.45
C ARG A 489 34.84 11.49 0.76
N LYS A 490 36.04 11.45 0.19
CA LYS A 490 37.00 10.37 0.39
C LYS A 490 38.17 10.82 1.24
N VAL A 491 38.66 9.91 2.06
CA VAL A 491 39.91 10.04 2.81
C VAL A 491 40.77 8.86 2.40
N ASP A 492 41.95 9.13 1.86
CA ASP A 492 42.87 8.11 1.35
C ASP A 492 42.21 7.13 0.35
N GLY A 493 41.37 7.65 -0.54
CA GLY A 493 40.65 6.85 -1.55
C GLY A 493 39.37 6.17 -1.03
N HIS A 494 39.08 6.21 0.28
CA HIS A 494 37.94 5.51 0.88
C HIS A 494 36.80 6.44 1.33
N PHE A 495 35.56 5.99 1.18
CA PHE A 495 34.38 6.72 1.69
C PHE A 495 34.30 6.62 3.22
N VAL A 496 34.49 7.74 3.92
CA VAL A 496 34.40 7.84 5.39
C VAL A 496 33.15 8.60 5.83
N GLY A 497 32.06 8.52 5.04
CA GLY A 497 30.92 9.43 5.13
C GLY A 497 30.47 9.73 6.56
N LYS A 498 30.68 10.99 6.96
CA LYS A 498 30.38 11.51 8.30
C LYS A 498 29.10 12.31 8.24
N MET A 499 28.19 12.04 9.17
CA MET A 499 26.92 12.75 9.27
C MET A 499 26.62 13.13 10.71
N LYS A 500 26.16 14.38 10.89
CA LYS A 500 25.70 14.90 12.17
C LYS A 500 24.28 15.45 12.02
N LEU A 501 23.34 14.84 12.73
CA LEU A 501 21.90 15.12 12.75
C LEU A 501 21.43 15.27 14.21
N ASP A 502 22.05 16.22 14.90
CA ASP A 502 21.83 16.50 16.31
C ASP A 502 20.59 17.38 16.56
N ASN A 503 19.91 17.11 17.68
CA ASN A 503 18.81 17.93 18.23
C ASN A 503 17.64 18.14 17.25
N LEU A 504 17.28 17.12 16.47
CA LEU A 504 16.16 17.19 15.51
C LEU A 504 14.85 16.60 16.06
N GLY A 505 14.90 15.94 17.22
CA GLY A 505 13.75 15.28 17.85
C GLY A 505 13.36 13.96 17.20
N LEU A 506 14.29 13.32 16.45
CA LEU A 506 14.02 12.12 15.67
C LEU A 506 13.60 10.94 16.55
N LYS A 507 12.44 10.33 16.25
CA LYS A 507 11.99 9.04 16.82
C LYS A 507 12.42 7.84 15.96
N SER A 508 12.72 8.10 14.68
CA SER A 508 13.09 7.11 13.67
C SER A 508 14.15 7.70 12.73
N ILE A 509 14.91 6.83 12.07
CA ILE A 509 15.90 7.16 11.04
C ILE A 509 15.62 6.45 9.71
N ASP A 510 14.41 5.89 9.52
CA ASP A 510 14.06 5.14 8.31
C ASP A 510 14.25 5.98 7.02
N HIS A 511 14.00 7.29 7.09
CA HIS A 511 14.23 8.21 5.98
C HIS A 511 15.71 8.31 5.55
N LEU A 512 16.66 7.93 6.41
CA LEU A 512 18.10 7.90 6.09
C LEU A 512 18.54 6.59 5.40
N LYS A 513 17.65 5.61 5.21
CA LYS A 513 18.01 4.31 4.58
C LYS A 513 18.56 4.45 3.15
N TYR A 514 18.19 5.51 2.44
CA TYR A 514 18.71 5.79 1.09
C TYR A 514 20.17 6.28 1.11
N LEU A 515 20.67 6.65 2.29
CA LEU A 515 22.06 7.06 2.52
C LEU A 515 22.86 6.01 3.32
N SER A 516 22.26 4.87 3.66
CA SER A 516 22.82 3.95 4.66
C SER A 516 24.18 3.38 4.26
N SER A 517 24.39 3.04 2.98
CA SER A 517 25.69 2.57 2.50
C SER A 517 26.76 3.66 2.46
N PHE A 518 26.45 4.95 2.61
CA PHE A 518 27.48 6.00 2.58
C PHE A 518 27.94 6.40 3.99
N ILE A 519 27.15 6.09 5.02
CA ILE A 519 27.38 6.57 6.37
C ILE A 519 28.24 5.57 7.15
N THR A 520 29.43 6.01 7.55
CA THR A 520 30.33 5.22 8.42
C THR A 520 30.46 5.83 9.81
N ARG A 521 30.20 7.14 9.96
CA ARG A 521 30.16 7.83 11.25
C ARG A 521 28.91 8.67 11.37
N LEU A 522 28.11 8.43 12.41
CA LEU A 522 26.82 9.06 12.60
C LEU A 522 26.68 9.63 14.01
N ASP A 523 26.37 10.91 14.09
CA ASP A 523 26.06 11.61 15.33
C ASP A 523 24.59 12.02 15.35
N LEU A 524 23.84 11.42 16.27
CA LEU A 524 22.41 11.60 16.49
C LEU A 524 22.13 12.11 17.91
N THR A 525 23.07 12.83 18.50
CA THR A 525 22.94 13.39 19.85
C THR A 525 21.68 14.24 20.01
N GLY A 526 20.95 14.08 21.11
CA GLY A 526 19.78 14.91 21.45
C GLY A 526 18.52 14.60 20.64
N ASN A 527 18.31 13.34 20.28
CA ASN A 527 17.10 12.89 19.59
C ASN A 527 16.21 12.04 20.54
N LYS A 528 15.19 11.38 19.99
CA LYS A 528 14.19 10.59 20.75
C LYS A 528 14.24 9.10 20.38
N LEU A 529 15.42 8.59 20.03
CA LEU A 529 15.62 7.21 19.61
C LEU A 529 15.60 6.27 20.82
N THR A 530 14.92 5.13 20.72
CA THR A 530 14.67 4.24 21.87
C THR A 530 15.37 2.87 21.80
N ASN A 531 15.84 2.45 20.62
CA ASN A 531 16.43 1.13 20.41
C ASN A 531 17.44 1.12 19.26
N LEU A 532 18.35 0.14 19.25
CA LEU A 532 19.40 0.03 18.23
C LEU A 532 18.98 -0.75 16.97
N CYS A 533 17.87 -1.49 17.01
CA CYS A 533 17.39 -2.26 15.84
C CYS A 533 17.10 -1.37 14.62
N ILE A 534 16.79 -0.09 14.82
CA ILE A 534 16.56 0.87 13.73
C ILE A 534 17.79 1.11 12.84
N PHE A 535 18.99 0.73 13.30
CA PHE A 535 20.23 0.90 12.54
C PHE A 535 20.57 -0.29 11.63
N GLU A 536 19.71 -1.30 11.52
CA GLU A 536 19.92 -2.49 10.67
C GLU A 536 20.36 -2.19 9.21
N PRO A 537 19.85 -1.13 8.54
CA PRO A 537 20.32 -0.76 7.20
C PRO A 537 21.77 -0.23 7.15
N PHE A 538 22.31 0.25 8.26
CA PHE A 538 23.57 1.02 8.34
C PHE A 538 24.77 0.12 8.68
N ARG A 539 24.94 -0.96 7.91
CA ARG A 539 25.95 -2.00 8.18
C ARG A 539 27.39 -1.54 8.04
N ARG A 540 27.65 -0.34 7.52
CA ARG A 540 28.97 0.31 7.42
C ARG A 540 29.30 1.25 8.59
N LEU A 541 28.40 1.39 9.57
CA LEU A 541 28.70 2.19 10.76
C LEU A 541 29.87 1.63 11.55
N THR A 542 30.83 2.50 11.81
CA THR A 542 31.99 2.26 12.69
C THR A 542 31.95 3.14 13.93
N HIS A 543 31.32 4.31 13.85
CA HIS A 543 31.20 5.25 14.97
C HIS A 543 29.76 5.74 15.06
N LEU A 544 29.12 5.55 16.22
CA LEU A 544 27.75 5.97 16.46
C LEU A 544 27.66 6.75 17.78
N ARG A 545 27.19 8.00 17.71
CA ARG A 545 26.93 8.85 18.90
C ARG A 545 25.45 9.03 19.14
N LEU A 546 24.99 8.64 20.34
CA LEU A 546 23.59 8.62 20.74
C LEU A 546 23.35 9.26 22.11
N PHE A 547 24.25 10.14 22.56
CA PHE A 547 24.02 10.94 23.77
C PHE A 547 22.67 11.65 23.73
N ASN A 548 22.07 11.88 24.90
CA ASN A 548 20.74 12.48 24.99
C ASN A 548 19.66 11.80 24.11
N ASN A 549 19.64 10.46 24.08
CA ASN A 549 18.54 9.67 23.52
C ASN A 549 18.01 8.66 24.55
N PRO A 550 16.69 8.37 24.57
CA PRO A 550 16.07 7.42 25.51
C PRO A 550 16.31 5.93 25.12
N ILE A 551 17.55 5.56 24.83
CA ILE A 551 17.91 4.17 24.49
C ILE A 551 18.05 3.35 25.77
N THR A 552 17.27 2.28 25.88
CA THR A 552 17.16 1.49 27.12
C THR A 552 17.74 0.07 27.04
N SER A 553 18.12 -0.39 25.84
CA SER A 553 18.72 -1.72 25.63
C SER A 553 19.73 -1.72 24.48
N PHE A 554 20.80 -2.52 24.59
CA PHE A 554 21.74 -2.81 23.50
C PHE A 554 21.22 -3.84 22.50
N LYS A 555 19.97 -4.28 22.63
CA LYS A 555 19.36 -5.22 21.69
C LYS A 555 19.43 -4.70 20.26
N GLY A 556 19.91 -5.54 19.34
CA GLY A 556 20.14 -5.22 17.94
C GLY A 556 21.54 -4.69 17.62
N ILE A 557 22.44 -4.57 18.60
CA ILE A 557 23.83 -4.15 18.37
C ILE A 557 24.59 -5.12 17.45
N SER A 558 24.22 -6.40 17.45
CA SER A 558 24.75 -7.41 16.52
C SER A 558 24.42 -7.13 15.05
N MET A 559 23.46 -6.23 14.76
CA MET A 559 23.16 -5.79 13.40
C MET A 559 24.18 -4.77 12.86
N LEU A 560 25.10 -4.30 13.71
CA LEU A 560 26.15 -3.33 13.38
C LEU A 560 27.53 -3.99 13.45
N PRO A 561 27.89 -4.84 12.47
CA PRO A 561 29.04 -5.74 12.56
C PRO A 561 30.41 -5.04 12.60
N GLN A 562 30.47 -3.76 12.21
CA GLN A 562 31.71 -2.98 12.13
C GLN A 562 31.78 -1.87 13.19
N LEU A 563 30.85 -1.84 14.15
CA LEU A 563 30.80 -0.76 15.13
C LEU A 563 31.99 -0.86 16.09
N ASP A 564 32.86 0.15 16.06
CA ASP A 564 34.06 0.26 16.89
C ASP A 564 33.87 1.24 18.06
N TYR A 565 33.02 2.25 17.87
CA TYR A 565 32.74 3.29 18.85
C TYR A 565 31.23 3.48 19.01
N LEU A 566 30.75 3.46 20.25
CA LEU A 566 29.37 3.76 20.61
C LEU A 566 29.33 4.72 21.81
N SER A 567 28.52 5.77 21.72
CA SER A 567 28.25 6.66 22.84
C SER A 567 26.76 6.70 23.18
N VAL A 568 26.43 6.58 24.47
CA VAL A 568 25.06 6.52 25.02
C VAL A 568 25.01 7.19 26.40
N ILE A 569 23.83 7.45 26.97
CA ILE A 569 23.72 8.12 28.29
C ILE A 569 24.26 7.22 29.42
N GLU A 570 23.48 6.21 29.78
CA GLU A 570 23.79 5.18 30.79
C GLU A 570 22.74 4.06 30.61
N MET A 571 23.12 2.79 30.74
CA MET A 571 22.24 1.68 30.34
C MET A 571 22.29 0.47 31.28
N ALA A 572 21.15 -0.21 31.44
CA ALA A 572 21.06 -1.52 32.08
C ALA A 572 21.36 -2.64 31.07
N MET A 573 22.32 -3.51 31.37
CA MET A 573 22.75 -4.64 30.53
C MET A 573 21.77 -5.84 30.53
N ASN A 574 20.48 -5.60 30.75
CA ASN A 574 19.54 -6.69 31.01
C ASN A 574 19.00 -7.29 29.70
N ASP A 575 18.97 -8.62 29.63
CA ASP A 575 18.25 -9.42 28.63
C ASP A 575 18.77 -9.32 27.18
N LEU A 576 20.10 -9.32 27.00
CA LEU A 576 20.75 -9.44 25.68
C LEU A 576 20.81 -10.90 25.22
N ASP A 577 20.61 -11.13 23.92
CA ASP A 577 20.89 -12.43 23.32
C ASP A 577 22.40 -12.66 23.13
N ILE A 578 22.78 -13.92 22.84
CA ILE A 578 24.19 -14.32 22.70
C ILE A 578 24.90 -13.52 21.59
N LYS A 579 24.19 -13.16 20.51
CA LYS A 579 24.77 -12.43 19.38
C LYS A 579 25.04 -10.97 19.77
N ASP A 580 24.09 -10.35 20.44
CA ASP A 580 24.21 -8.96 20.93
C ASP A 580 25.30 -8.84 22.00
N ASP A 581 25.39 -9.78 22.94
CA ASP A 581 26.47 -9.81 23.96
C ASP A 581 27.86 -9.97 23.31
N PHE A 582 27.98 -10.86 22.32
CA PHE A 582 29.23 -11.05 21.59
C PHE A 582 29.63 -9.83 20.76
N ALA A 583 28.67 -9.17 20.11
CA ALA A 583 28.91 -7.96 19.34
C ALA A 583 29.31 -6.78 20.23
N LEU A 584 28.66 -6.61 21.39
CA LEU A 584 29.01 -5.58 22.37
C LEU A 584 30.47 -5.69 22.83
N LYS A 585 30.95 -6.91 23.09
CA LYS A 585 32.34 -7.17 23.49
C LYS A 585 33.40 -6.86 22.41
N LYS A 586 32.99 -6.69 21.15
CA LYS A 586 33.89 -6.31 20.06
C LYS A 586 34.07 -4.78 19.92
N ILE A 587 33.20 -4.00 20.55
CA ILE A 587 33.26 -2.54 20.49
C ILE A 587 34.50 -2.06 21.25
N ARG A 588 35.38 -1.34 20.57
CA ARG A 588 36.65 -0.87 21.15
C ARG A 588 36.46 0.23 22.19
N MET A 589 35.45 1.07 22.00
CA MET A 589 35.20 2.21 22.87
C MET A 589 33.71 2.39 23.10
N LEU A 590 33.31 2.28 24.36
CA LEU A 590 31.97 2.58 24.84
C LEU A 590 32.06 3.80 25.77
N GLU A 591 31.32 4.85 25.44
CA GLU A 591 31.33 6.12 26.17
C GLU A 591 29.95 6.41 26.78
N PHE A 592 29.94 6.77 28.07
CA PHE A 592 28.74 7.09 28.84
C PHE A 592 28.71 8.57 29.25
N GLU A 593 27.55 9.21 29.16
CA GLU A 593 27.40 10.67 29.30
C GLU A 593 27.64 11.16 30.73
N GLU A 594 27.16 10.45 31.76
CA GLU A 594 27.22 10.93 33.16
C GLU A 594 28.55 10.65 33.87
N SER A 595 29.43 9.80 33.33
CA SER A 595 30.69 9.46 34.01
C SER A 595 31.91 10.23 33.50
N GLY A 596 31.88 10.79 32.28
CA GLY A 596 33.10 11.22 31.59
C GLY A 596 34.18 10.11 31.48
N GLN A 597 33.81 8.86 31.83
CA GLN A 597 34.68 7.69 31.81
C GLN A 597 34.45 7.01 30.47
N SER A 598 35.47 7.05 29.62
CA SER A 598 35.55 6.15 28.48
C SER A 598 35.96 4.78 28.99
N VAL A 599 35.13 3.76 28.75
CA VAL A 599 35.50 2.37 29.01
C VAL A 599 36.09 1.83 27.72
N LYS A 600 37.40 1.59 27.74
CA LYS A 600 38.06 0.80 26.72
C LYS A 600 37.83 -0.67 27.07
N MET A 601 37.06 -1.38 26.25
CA MET A 601 36.77 -2.81 26.46
C MET A 601 37.94 -3.70 26.07
#